data_AF-K6UC61-F1
#
_entry.id   AF-K6UC61-F1
#
_cell.length_a   1.000
_cell.length_b   1.000
_cell.length_c   1.000
_cell.angle_alpha   90.00
_cell.angle_beta   90.00
_cell.angle_gamma   90.00
#
_symmetry.space_group_name_H-M   'P 1'
#
loop_
_entity.id
_entity.type
_entity.pdbx_description
1 polymer ?
#
loop_
_entity_poly.entity_id
_entity_poly.type
_entity_poly.pdbx_seq_one_letter_code
_entity_poly.pdbx_strand_id
1 'polypeptide(L)'
;MKKLKFTKESLGIVLINFLVSNKTNEKYILVVSSSQSADNIIIQTGEPVMALGGFSGSDNIITLDQFKEIVKNGEVRFVLSGGMGRSGSSEIMNWVTQNGTVVSDSEYKDTTSNNESENNNQGQNSRRQNMPGFGGNNSEQLYDLKGVADTLK
;
A
#
# COMPACT_ATOMS: atom_id res chain seq x y z
N MET A 1 -0.44 -29.56 10.00
CA MET A 1 -0.34 -28.18 9.47
C MET A 1 -1.61 -27.87 8.69
N LYS A 2 -2.48 -27.00 9.21
CA LYS A 2 -3.74 -26.64 8.53
C LYS A 2 -3.42 -25.62 7.44
N LYS A 3 -3.63 -25.98 6.17
CA LYS A 3 -3.62 -25.02 5.06
C LYS A 3 -4.85 -24.12 5.24
N LEU A 4 -4.64 -22.85 5.59
CA LEU A 4 -5.70 -21.84 5.53
C LEU A 4 -6.12 -21.70 4.07
N LYS A 5 -7.41 -21.92 3.79
CA LYS A 5 -8.03 -21.54 2.53
C LYS A 5 -8.42 -20.07 2.64
N PHE A 6 -7.63 -19.19 2.04
CA PHE A 6 -7.96 -17.78 1.90
C PHE A 6 -8.89 -17.62 0.70
N THR A 7 -10.17 -17.38 0.96
CA THR A 7 -11.11 -16.87 -0.05
C THR A 7 -11.91 -15.76 0.58
N LYS A 8 -11.57 -14.51 0.23
CA LYS A 8 -12.44 -13.35 -0.12
C LYS A 8 -11.63 -12.05 0.11
N GLU A 9 -11.66 -11.15 -0.88
CA GLU A 9 -10.80 -9.97 -1.14
C GLU A 9 -9.41 -10.26 -1.74
N SER A 10 -9.35 -10.25 -3.07
CA SER A 10 -8.17 -10.63 -3.85
C SER A 10 -7.14 -9.51 -4.05
N LEU A 11 -7.46 -8.23 -3.74
CA LEU A 11 -6.48 -7.14 -3.76
C LEU A 11 -5.38 -7.33 -2.69
N GLY A 12 -5.76 -7.75 -1.47
CA GLY A 12 -4.80 -7.98 -0.39
C GLY A 12 -3.90 -9.18 -0.62
N ILE A 13 -4.43 -10.26 -1.24
CA ILE A 13 -3.71 -11.52 -1.41
C ILE A 13 -2.54 -11.39 -2.38
N VAL A 14 -2.70 -10.67 -3.51
CA VAL A 14 -1.62 -10.51 -4.49
C VAL A 14 -0.48 -9.67 -3.93
N LEU A 15 -0.77 -8.54 -3.29
CA LEU A 15 0.22 -7.73 -2.59
C LEU A 15 0.94 -8.53 -1.50
N ILE A 16 0.21 -9.25 -0.66
CA ILE A 16 0.80 -10.08 0.40
C ILE A 16 1.75 -11.13 -0.19
N ASN A 17 1.33 -11.84 -1.24
CA ASN A 17 2.17 -12.84 -1.89
C ASN A 17 3.43 -12.22 -2.49
N PHE A 18 3.30 -11.05 -3.13
CA PHE A 18 4.43 -10.30 -3.64
C PHE A 18 5.43 -9.96 -2.52
N LEU A 19 4.93 -9.40 -1.41
CA LEU A 19 5.75 -8.99 -0.28
C LEU A 19 6.47 -10.18 0.37
N VAL A 20 5.76 -11.26 0.65
CA VAL A 20 6.34 -12.47 1.28
C VAL A 20 7.36 -13.13 0.35
N SER A 21 7.09 -13.19 -0.96
CA SER A 21 8.01 -13.80 -1.93
C SER A 21 9.29 -12.98 -2.16
N ASN A 22 9.23 -11.67 -1.93
CA ASN A 22 10.36 -10.75 -2.10
C ASN A 22 11.05 -10.37 -0.80
N LYS A 23 10.55 -10.83 0.35
CA LYS A 23 11.16 -10.58 1.66
C LYS A 23 12.54 -11.22 1.72
N THR A 24 13.49 -10.48 2.25
CA THR A 24 14.84 -10.95 2.54
C THR A 24 15.00 -11.05 4.06
N ASN A 25 15.65 -10.08 4.68
CA ASN A 25 15.89 -10.01 6.13
C ASN A 25 15.40 -8.70 6.75
N GLU A 26 14.50 -7.98 6.07
CA GLU A 26 13.94 -6.72 6.57
C GLU A 26 13.18 -6.94 7.88
N LYS A 27 13.28 -5.97 8.80
CA LYS A 27 12.58 -5.99 10.08
C LYS A 27 11.09 -5.74 9.93
N TYR A 28 10.69 -4.95 8.93
CA TYR A 28 9.29 -4.72 8.58
C TYR A 28 9.07 -5.07 7.11
N ILE A 29 8.03 -5.86 6.83
CA ILE A 29 7.76 -6.33 5.47
C ILE A 29 7.22 -5.21 4.56
N LEU A 30 6.58 -4.21 5.15
CA LEU A 30 6.02 -3.06 4.45
C LEU A 30 6.02 -1.82 5.35
N VAL A 31 6.14 -0.66 4.73
CA VAL A 31 5.88 0.65 5.32
C VAL A 31 4.58 1.23 4.73
N VAL A 32 3.71 1.76 5.59
CA VAL A 32 2.43 2.39 5.22
C VAL A 32 2.23 3.71 5.95
N SER A 33 1.28 4.53 5.50
CA SER A 33 1.00 5.85 6.09
C SER A 33 0.31 5.80 7.46
N SER A 34 -0.51 4.77 7.73
CA SER A 34 -1.37 4.72 8.91
C SER A 34 -1.47 3.31 9.51
N SER A 35 -1.85 3.20 10.78
CA SER A 35 -2.09 1.89 11.39
C SER A 35 -3.27 1.15 10.74
N GLN A 36 -4.31 1.86 10.31
CA GLN A 36 -5.45 1.27 9.60
C GLN A 36 -5.01 0.52 8.34
N SER A 37 -4.06 1.09 7.59
CA SER A 37 -3.49 0.45 6.39
C SER A 37 -2.61 -0.76 6.74
N ALA A 38 -2.01 -0.79 7.94
CA ALA A 38 -1.16 -1.87 8.39
C ALA A 38 -1.96 -3.09 8.89
N ASP A 39 -3.10 -2.86 9.55
CA ASP A 39 -3.85 -3.86 10.29
C ASP A 39 -4.15 -5.12 9.47
N ASN A 40 -4.69 -4.95 8.25
CA ASN A 40 -5.07 -6.07 7.40
C ASN A 40 -3.85 -6.93 7.02
N ILE A 41 -2.75 -6.29 6.65
CA ILE A 41 -1.51 -6.99 6.25
C ILE A 41 -0.93 -7.73 7.45
N ILE A 42 -0.88 -7.12 8.63
CA ILE A 42 -0.40 -7.76 9.87
C ILE A 42 -1.26 -8.99 10.19
N ILE A 43 -2.59 -8.87 10.14
CA ILE A 43 -3.51 -9.97 10.46
C ILE A 43 -3.33 -11.14 9.49
N GLN A 44 -3.16 -10.87 8.20
CA GLN A 44 -3.05 -11.93 7.20
C GLN A 44 -1.67 -12.60 7.15
N THR A 45 -0.60 -11.84 7.42
CA THR A 45 0.78 -12.33 7.28
C THR A 45 1.41 -12.76 8.60
N GLY A 46 1.00 -12.16 9.72
CA GLY A 46 1.72 -12.24 10.99
C GLY A 46 3.07 -11.48 10.97
N GLU A 47 3.37 -10.76 9.90
CA GLU A 47 4.62 -10.04 9.71
C GLU A 47 4.51 -8.60 10.23
N PRO A 48 5.59 -8.05 10.79
CA PRO A 48 5.63 -6.66 11.24
C PRO A 48 5.51 -5.69 10.06
N VAL A 49 4.62 -4.70 10.21
CA VAL A 49 4.43 -3.58 9.27
C VAL A 49 4.70 -2.28 10.02
N MET A 50 5.42 -1.35 9.38
CA MET A 50 5.72 -0.04 9.93
C MET A 50 4.67 0.98 9.47
N ALA A 51 3.89 1.53 10.40
CA ALA A 51 3.07 2.70 10.14
C ALA A 51 3.89 3.98 10.40
N LEU A 52 3.91 4.91 9.45
CA LEU A 52 4.60 6.20 9.59
C LEU A 52 3.80 7.24 10.38
N GLY A 53 2.54 6.95 10.67
CA GLY A 53 1.73 7.78 11.54
C GLY A 53 0.67 7.04 12.34
N GLY A 54 -0.11 7.82 13.08
CA GLY A 54 -1.18 7.33 13.96
C GLY A 54 -2.35 6.68 13.20
N PHE A 55 -3.50 6.57 13.85
CA PHE A 55 -4.67 5.85 13.32
C PHE A 55 -5.06 6.28 11.90
N SER A 56 -5.11 7.59 11.63
CA SER A 56 -5.44 8.16 10.32
C SER A 56 -4.22 8.49 9.46
N GLY A 57 -3.01 8.28 10.00
CA GLY A 57 -1.73 8.64 9.39
C GLY A 57 -1.31 10.10 9.56
N SER A 58 -2.11 10.97 10.19
CA SER A 58 -1.82 12.41 10.31
C SER A 58 -0.58 12.76 11.14
N ASP A 59 -0.25 11.91 12.10
CA ASP A 59 0.74 12.21 13.14
C ASP A 59 2.09 11.65 12.72
N ASN A 60 3.09 12.49 12.45
CA ASN A 60 4.43 12.00 12.12
C ASN A 60 5.11 11.43 13.37
N ILE A 61 5.44 10.14 13.37
CA ILE A 61 6.11 9.50 14.53
C ILE A 61 7.64 9.51 14.42
N ILE A 62 8.19 9.73 13.23
CA ILE A 62 9.62 9.83 12.95
C ILE A 62 9.91 10.93 11.92
N THR A 63 11.15 11.41 11.90
CA THR A 63 11.67 12.37 10.91
C THR A 63 12.12 11.68 9.61
N LEU A 64 12.29 12.44 8.53
CA LEU A 64 12.85 11.91 7.27
C LEU A 64 14.26 11.33 7.46
N ASP A 65 15.10 11.96 8.26
CA ASP A 65 16.47 11.48 8.46
C ASP A 65 16.51 10.16 9.25
N GLN A 66 15.64 10.00 10.25
CA GLN A 66 15.46 8.71 10.93
C GLN A 66 14.95 7.64 9.96
N PHE A 67 14.02 7.97 9.07
CA PHE A 67 13.55 7.04 8.06
C PHE A 67 14.67 6.62 7.09
N LYS A 68 15.50 7.54 6.63
CA LYS A 68 16.67 7.23 5.78
C LYS A 68 17.65 6.29 6.47
N GLU A 69 17.91 6.47 7.77
CA GLU A 69 18.75 5.54 8.53
C GLU A 69 18.13 4.13 8.60
N ILE A 70 16.82 4.02 8.80
CA ILE A 70 16.09 2.73 8.77
C ILE A 70 16.24 2.06 7.39
N VAL A 71 16.12 2.81 6.30
CA VAL A 71 16.31 2.32 4.92
C VAL A 71 17.76 1.89 4.69
N LYS A 72 18.73 2.71 5.11
CA LYS A 72 20.17 2.43 5.01
C LYS A 72 20.56 1.15 5.74
N ASN A 73 19.97 0.92 6.91
CA ASN A 73 20.17 -0.29 7.72
C ASN A 73 19.48 -1.53 7.15
N GLY A 74 18.68 -1.39 6.09
CA GLY A 74 17.93 -2.50 5.48
C GLY A 74 16.77 -2.99 6.36
N GLU A 75 16.31 -2.19 7.33
CA GLU A 75 15.18 -2.56 8.19
C GLU A 75 13.85 -2.52 7.43
N VAL A 76 13.78 -1.77 6.33
CA VAL A 76 12.62 -1.66 5.44
C VAL A 76 13.07 -1.64 3.98
N ARG A 77 12.22 -2.14 3.08
CA ARG A 77 12.44 -2.11 1.63
C ARG A 77 11.23 -1.59 0.86
N PHE A 78 10.06 -2.11 1.17
CA PHE A 78 8.84 -1.78 0.44
C PHE A 78 8.03 -0.71 1.16
N VAL A 79 7.53 0.26 0.40
CA VAL A 79 6.64 1.31 0.89
C VAL A 79 5.40 1.38 0.01
N LEU A 80 4.22 1.30 0.62
CA LEU A 80 2.96 1.54 -0.08
C LEU A 80 2.52 2.98 0.17
N SER A 81 2.52 3.78 -0.89
CA SER A 81 2.02 5.16 -0.90
C SER A 81 0.58 5.20 -1.42
N GLY A 82 -0.22 6.16 -0.95
CA GLY A 82 -1.65 6.24 -1.25
C GLY A 82 -2.54 5.47 -0.26
N GLY A 83 -3.83 5.32 -0.58
CA GLY A 83 -4.79 4.57 0.23
C GLY A 83 -5.65 5.39 1.21
N MET A 84 -6.42 4.68 2.03
CA MET A 84 -7.35 5.26 3.01
C MET A 84 -6.59 5.78 4.24
N GLY A 85 -6.07 7.00 4.14
CA GLY A 85 -5.32 7.68 5.19
C GLY A 85 -4.93 9.06 4.69
N ARG A 86 -5.32 10.12 5.42
CA ARG A 86 -5.13 11.50 4.96
C ARG A 86 -3.68 11.88 5.21
N SER A 87 -2.85 11.93 4.15
CA SER A 87 -1.58 12.65 3.97
C SER A 87 -0.84 13.19 5.22
N GLY A 88 -0.66 12.40 6.27
CA GLY A 88 0.42 12.58 7.23
C GLY A 88 1.49 11.55 6.92
N SER A 89 2.73 11.87 7.29
CA SER A 89 4.00 11.40 6.69
C SER A 89 4.33 11.98 5.30
N SER A 90 3.79 13.15 4.95
CA SER A 90 3.98 13.76 3.62
C SER A 90 5.44 13.93 3.20
N GLU A 91 6.35 14.30 4.10
CA GLU A 91 7.78 14.45 3.76
C GLU A 91 8.45 13.11 3.42
N ILE A 92 8.21 12.06 4.23
CA ILE A 92 8.74 10.72 3.97
C ILE A 92 8.14 10.14 2.69
N MET A 93 6.83 10.25 2.52
CA MET A 93 6.15 9.74 1.32
C MET A 93 6.60 10.50 0.07
N ASN A 94 6.78 11.82 0.14
CA ASN A 94 7.34 12.62 -0.95
C ASN A 94 8.76 12.16 -1.29
N TRP A 95 9.60 11.93 -0.29
CA TRP A 95 10.96 11.43 -0.52
C TRP A 95 10.95 10.03 -1.16
N VAL A 96 10.10 9.11 -0.67
CA VAL A 96 9.92 7.77 -1.23
C VAL A 96 9.48 7.84 -2.69
N THR A 97 8.48 8.66 -3.00
CA THR A 97 7.98 8.80 -4.39
C THR A 97 9.03 9.38 -5.34
N GLN A 98 9.95 10.20 -4.85
CA GLN A 98 11.02 10.82 -5.65
C GLN A 98 12.25 9.91 -5.83
N ASN A 99 12.55 9.05 -4.86
CA ASN A 99 13.81 8.28 -4.83
C ASN A 99 13.59 6.78 -5.05
N GLY A 100 12.43 6.25 -4.69
CA GLY A 100 12.10 4.84 -4.80
C GLY A 100 11.82 4.40 -6.24
N THR A 101 12.04 3.12 -6.51
CA THR A 101 11.67 2.51 -7.80
C THR A 101 10.22 2.06 -7.75
N VAL A 102 9.42 2.47 -8.73
CA VAL A 102 8.02 2.06 -8.85
C VAL A 102 7.96 0.57 -9.19
N VAL A 103 7.26 -0.23 -8.36
CA VAL A 103 6.95 -1.63 -8.67
C VAL A 103 5.82 -1.66 -9.69
N SER A 104 5.90 -2.52 -10.70
CA SER A 104 4.85 -2.60 -11.72
C SER A 104 3.54 -3.07 -11.10
N ASP A 105 2.44 -2.39 -11.43
CA ASP A 105 1.10 -2.71 -10.94
C ASP A 105 0.73 -4.18 -11.18
N SER A 106 1.17 -4.75 -12.31
CA SER A 106 0.93 -6.16 -12.65
C SER A 106 1.55 -7.17 -11.66
N GLU A 107 2.51 -6.76 -10.83
CA GLU A 107 3.21 -7.64 -9.90
C GLU A 107 2.50 -7.76 -8.54
N TYR A 108 1.77 -6.73 -8.13
CA TYR A 108 1.21 -6.64 -6.77
C TYR A 108 -0.26 -6.23 -6.73
N LYS A 109 -0.82 -5.66 -7.81
CA LYS A 109 -2.26 -5.39 -7.92
C LYS A 109 -2.93 -6.58 -8.60
N ASP A 110 -4.08 -6.96 -8.06
CA ASP A 110 -4.97 -7.86 -8.78
C ASP A 110 -5.62 -7.10 -9.93
N THR A 111 -5.31 -7.48 -11.16
CA THR A 111 -5.95 -6.93 -12.37
C THR A 111 -7.36 -7.46 -12.58
N THR A 112 -7.86 -8.32 -11.69
CA THR A 112 -9.27 -8.75 -11.65
C THR A 112 -10.15 -7.63 -11.10
N SER A 113 -10.17 -6.49 -11.79
CA SER A 113 -11.29 -5.54 -11.73
C SER A 113 -12.49 -6.26 -12.32
N ASN A 114 -13.19 -7.05 -11.50
CA ASN A 114 -14.57 -7.39 -11.79
C ASN A 114 -15.36 -6.08 -11.73
N ASN A 115 -15.51 -5.44 -12.88
CA ASN A 115 -16.67 -4.62 -13.16
C ASN A 115 -17.90 -5.55 -13.16
N GLU A 116 -18.27 -6.09 -12.00
CA GLU A 116 -19.61 -6.62 -11.78
C GLU A 116 -20.54 -5.42 -11.59
N SER A 117 -20.84 -4.77 -12.71
CA SER A 117 -22.17 -4.22 -12.91
C SER A 117 -23.12 -5.41 -12.93
N GLU A 118 -23.61 -5.83 -11.77
CA GLU A 118 -24.75 -6.74 -11.69
C GLU A 118 -25.93 -6.07 -12.38
N ASN A 119 -26.15 -6.54 -13.60
CA ASN A 119 -27.21 -6.11 -14.48
C ASN A 119 -28.45 -6.94 -14.08
N ASN A 120 -29.33 -6.39 -13.25
CA ASN A 120 -30.65 -6.98 -13.01
C ASN A 120 -31.75 -5.92 -12.82
N ASN A 121 -32.72 -6.03 -13.74
CA ASN A 121 -34.09 -5.49 -13.75
C ASN A 121 -34.35 -4.06 -14.25
N GLN A 122 -34.74 -4.02 -15.54
CA GLN A 122 -35.95 -3.40 -16.07
C GLN A 122 -36.68 -2.39 -15.17
N GLY A 123 -36.74 -1.13 -15.60
CA GLY A 123 -37.81 -0.23 -15.16
C GLY A 123 -37.47 1.26 -15.13
N GLN A 124 -37.55 1.90 -16.30
CA GLN A 124 -38.07 3.27 -16.52
C GLN A 124 -37.40 4.50 -15.87
N ASN A 125 -37.37 5.54 -16.72
CA ASN A 125 -37.22 6.98 -16.46
C ASN A 125 -35.81 7.61 -16.40
N SER A 126 -35.45 8.12 -17.57
CA SER A 126 -34.51 9.19 -17.87
C SER A 126 -34.75 10.47 -17.04
N ARG A 127 -33.69 10.97 -16.41
CA ARG A 127 -33.29 12.38 -16.19
C ARG A 127 -32.56 12.51 -14.85
N ARG A 128 -31.25 12.22 -14.85
CA ARG A 128 -30.33 12.81 -13.88
C ARG A 128 -29.11 13.32 -14.59
N GLN A 129 -28.86 14.60 -14.39
CA GLN A 129 -27.84 15.39 -15.04
C GLN A 129 -26.46 14.78 -14.84
N ASN A 130 -25.75 14.78 -15.97
CA ASN A 130 -24.33 14.68 -16.15
C ASN A 130 -23.58 15.53 -15.09
N MET A 131 -23.18 14.91 -13.97
CA MET A 131 -22.10 15.44 -13.14
C MET A 131 -20.86 14.59 -13.40
N PRO A 132 -19.72 15.19 -13.81
CA PRO A 132 -18.46 14.48 -13.85
C PRO A 132 -18.15 14.00 -12.43
N GLY A 133 -18.02 12.69 -12.26
CA GLY A 133 -17.59 12.11 -10.98
C GLY A 133 -16.27 12.73 -10.56
N PHE A 134 -16.20 13.15 -9.30
CA PHE A 134 -14.95 13.45 -8.62
C PHE A 134 -14.15 12.15 -8.43
N GLY A 135 -13.56 11.65 -9.52
CA GLY A 135 -12.60 10.54 -9.53
C GLY A 135 -11.20 11.09 -9.30
N GLY A 136 -10.79 11.21 -8.04
CA GLY A 136 -9.41 11.51 -7.68
C GLY A 136 -8.54 10.27 -7.86
N ASN A 137 -7.47 10.41 -8.67
CA ASN A 137 -6.38 9.44 -8.89
C ASN A 137 -5.56 9.17 -7.62
N ASN A 138 -6.16 8.67 -6.54
CA ASN A 138 -5.42 8.22 -5.35
C ASN A 138 -5.22 6.70 -5.38
N SER A 139 -4.73 6.19 -6.51
CA SER A 139 -4.34 4.77 -6.60
C SER A 139 -3.15 4.52 -5.70
N GLU A 140 -3.22 3.48 -4.86
CA GLU A 140 -2.07 2.99 -4.11
C GLU A 140 -0.92 2.64 -5.08
N GLN A 141 0.31 2.98 -4.69
CA GLN A 141 1.51 2.70 -5.45
C GLN A 141 2.58 2.11 -4.54
N LEU A 142 3.13 0.97 -4.95
CA LEU A 142 4.22 0.30 -4.25
C LEU A 142 5.58 0.77 -4.78
N TYR A 143 6.49 1.09 -3.86
CA TYR A 143 7.86 1.51 -4.14
C TYR A 143 8.86 0.53 -3.53
N ASP A 144 9.90 0.17 -4.29
CA ASP A 144 11.06 -0.59 -3.86
C ASP A 144 12.23 0.36 -3.58
N LEU A 145 12.72 0.34 -2.33
CA LEU A 145 13.85 1.16 -1.87
C LEU A 145 15.19 0.43 -1.93
N LYS A 146 15.27 -0.80 -2.46
CA LYS A 146 16.53 -1.57 -2.52
C LYS A 146 17.68 -0.77 -3.14
N GLY A 147 17.46 -0.13 -4.28
CA GLY A 147 18.48 0.71 -4.94
C GLY A 147 18.84 1.97 -4.14
N VAL A 148 17.91 2.49 -3.33
CA VAL A 148 18.12 3.68 -2.49
C VAL A 148 18.93 3.32 -1.24
N ALA A 149 18.71 2.14 -0.65
CA ALA A 149 19.47 1.68 0.50
C ALA A 149 20.97 1.61 0.21
N ASP A 150 21.36 1.27 -1.01
CA ASP A 150 22.75 1.20 -1.42
C ASP A 150 23.39 2.58 -1.67
N THR A 151 22.59 3.61 -2.01
CA THR A 151 23.11 4.98 -2.18
C THR A 151 23.24 5.76 -0.87
N LEU A 152 22.62 5.29 0.21
CA LEU A 152 22.68 5.89 1.54
C LEU A 152 23.84 5.35 2.41
N LYS A 153 24.50 4.26 1.98
CA LYS A 153 25.65 3.65 2.67
C LYS A 153 26.94 4.40 2.42
#